data_AF-A0A2E5Q6C7-F1
#
_entry.id   AF-A0A2E5Q6C7-F1
#
_cell.length_a   1.000
_cell.length_b   1.000
_cell.length_c   1.000
_cell.angle_alpha   90.00
_cell.angle_beta   90.00
_cell.angle_gamma   90.00
#
_symmetry.space_group_name_H-M   'P 1'
#
loop_
_entity.id
_entity.type
_entity.pdbx_description
1 polymer ?
#
loop_
_entity_poly.entity_id
_entity_poly.type
_entity_poly.pdbx_seq_one_letter_code
_entity_poly.pdbx_strand_id
1 'polypeptide(L)'
;MRCPGCGSDQTRVIDSRLSDGGDTVRRRRACQGCEHRFTTFERSALDHPRVIKSDGRRELWNEEKLRRGIMRALEKRPVGVDEIEATVLSITRLQKLSGEREISSSLIGQVVMDALQKLDEVAYVRYASVYRRFEDASAFTDEVDRLERSRQHAPEVAQLSLLADPEMAPKK
;
A
#
# COMPACT_ATOMS: atom_id res chain seq x y z
N MET A 1 -0.36 -24.99 -19.04
CA MET A 1 -1.80 -25.12 -18.67
C MET A 1 -2.39 -26.26 -19.49
N ARG A 2 -3.10 -27.19 -18.84
CA ARG A 2 -3.77 -28.31 -19.54
C ARG A 2 -5.08 -27.84 -20.17
N CYS A 3 -5.45 -28.45 -21.30
CA CYS A 3 -6.72 -28.19 -21.98
C CYS A 3 -7.88 -28.73 -21.11
N PRO A 4 -8.92 -27.94 -20.83
CA PRO A 4 -10.08 -28.40 -20.08
C PRO A 4 -10.96 -29.39 -20.85
N GLY A 5 -10.88 -29.42 -22.19
CA GLY A 5 -11.66 -30.34 -23.03
C GLY A 5 -11.06 -31.75 -23.12
N CYS A 6 -9.75 -31.86 -23.40
CA CYS A 6 -9.08 -33.15 -23.64
C CYS A 6 -7.91 -33.46 -22.70
N GLY A 7 -7.57 -32.57 -21.76
CA GLY A 7 -6.48 -32.78 -20.79
C GLY A 7 -5.05 -32.62 -21.33
N SER A 8 -4.87 -32.44 -22.65
CA SER A 8 -3.55 -32.25 -23.28
C SER A 8 -2.82 -30.99 -22.76
N ASP A 9 -1.50 -31.06 -22.65
CA ASP A 9 -0.61 -29.95 -22.30
C ASP A 9 -0.25 -29.04 -23.49
N GLN A 10 -0.54 -29.47 -24.72
CA GLN A 10 -0.30 -28.73 -25.96
C GLN A 10 -1.34 -27.62 -26.14
N THR A 11 -1.12 -26.48 -25.47
CA THR A 11 -1.98 -25.29 -25.57
C THR A 11 -1.18 -24.05 -25.92
N ARG A 12 -1.63 -23.28 -26.92
CA ARG A 12 -1.01 -22.02 -27.36
C ARG A 12 -1.84 -20.81 -26.96
N VAL A 13 -1.17 -19.69 -26.64
CA VAL A 13 -1.82 -18.40 -26.43
C VAL A 13 -2.11 -17.77 -27.80
N ILE A 14 -3.34 -17.30 -28.00
CA ILE A 14 -3.80 -16.66 -29.25
C ILE A 14 -3.90 -15.15 -29.07
N ASP A 15 -4.41 -14.70 -27.92
CA ASP A 15 -4.66 -13.29 -27.62
C ASP A 15 -4.34 -13.04 -26.15
N SER A 16 -3.71 -11.92 -25.86
CA SER A 16 -3.32 -11.50 -24.50
C SER A 16 -3.68 -10.04 -24.32
N ARG A 17 -4.51 -9.75 -23.33
CA ARG A 17 -4.97 -8.40 -23.01
C ARG A 17 -4.85 -8.12 -21.52
N LEU A 18 -4.58 -6.87 -21.17
CA LEU A 18 -4.74 -6.39 -19.81
C LEU A 18 -6.24 -6.29 -19.49
N SER A 19 -6.60 -6.58 -18.24
CA SER A 19 -7.96 -6.52 -17.68
C SER A 19 -7.85 -6.08 -16.21
N ASP A 20 -8.98 -5.70 -15.59
CA ASP A 20 -9.00 -5.13 -14.22
C ASP A 20 -7.99 -3.99 -14.02
N GLY A 21 -8.03 -2.96 -14.87
CA GLY A 21 -7.16 -1.78 -14.72
C GLY A 21 -5.66 -2.05 -14.89
N GLY A 22 -5.25 -3.23 -15.37
CA GLY A 22 -3.84 -3.61 -15.57
C GLY A 22 -3.34 -4.69 -14.60
N ASP A 23 -4.10 -5.03 -13.57
CA ASP A 23 -3.67 -5.97 -12.52
C ASP A 23 -3.86 -7.45 -12.92
N THR A 24 -4.60 -7.71 -14.00
CA THR A 24 -4.85 -9.07 -14.50
C THR A 24 -4.54 -9.17 -15.98
N VAL A 25 -3.81 -10.20 -16.39
CA VAL A 25 -3.62 -10.53 -17.82
C VAL A 25 -4.62 -11.61 -18.21
N ARG A 26 -5.56 -11.27 -19.09
CA ARG A 26 -6.48 -12.22 -19.71
C ARG A 26 -5.82 -12.82 -20.94
N ARG A 27 -5.63 -14.14 -20.96
CA ARG A 27 -5.08 -14.87 -22.11
C ARG A 27 -6.11 -15.82 -22.71
N ARG A 28 -6.38 -15.68 -24.01
CA ARG A 28 -7.18 -16.66 -24.77
C ARG A 28 -6.25 -17.72 -25.31
N ARG A 29 -6.52 -18.99 -25.00
CA ARG A 29 -5.72 -20.14 -25.39
C ARG A 29 -6.51 -21.05 -26.32
N ALA A 30 -5.81 -21.78 -27.19
CA ALA A 30 -6.35 -22.90 -27.96
C ALA A 30 -5.50 -24.15 -27.74
N CYS A 31 -6.18 -25.30 -27.61
CA CYS A 31 -5.53 -26.60 -27.65
C CYS A 31 -5.13 -26.96 -29.08
N GLN A 32 -3.94 -27.53 -29.26
CA GLN A 32 -3.48 -28.02 -30.56
C GLN A 32 -4.02 -29.41 -30.90
N GLY A 33 -4.46 -30.20 -29.91
CA GLY A 33 -4.96 -31.56 -30.12
C GLY A 33 -6.49 -31.66 -30.35
N CYS A 34 -7.29 -30.75 -29.79
CA CYS A 34 -8.75 -30.79 -29.94
C CYS A 34 -9.37 -29.44 -30.34
N GLU A 35 -8.54 -28.46 -30.69
CA GLU A 35 -8.92 -27.09 -31.10
C GLU A 35 -9.73 -26.28 -30.07
N HIS A 36 -10.02 -26.85 -28.90
CA HIS A 36 -10.82 -26.22 -27.87
C HIS A 36 -10.18 -24.91 -27.38
N ARG A 37 -11.01 -23.85 -27.33
CA ARG A 37 -10.59 -22.49 -26.94
C ARG A 37 -11.10 -22.17 -25.55
N PHE A 38 -10.22 -21.64 -24.71
CA PHE A 38 -10.54 -21.27 -23.34
C PHE A 38 -9.79 -20.01 -22.91
N THR A 39 -10.27 -19.35 -21.85
CA THR A 39 -9.65 -18.13 -21.31
C THR A 39 -8.99 -18.46 -19.98
N THR A 40 -7.76 -17.99 -19.77
CA THR A 40 -7.07 -18.03 -18.49
C THR A 40 -6.81 -16.62 -18.00
N PHE A 41 -6.89 -16.41 -16.70
CA PHE A 41 -6.53 -15.15 -16.06
C PHE A 41 -5.24 -15.36 -15.27
N GLU A 42 -4.25 -14.52 -15.53
CA GLU A 42 -2.98 -14.49 -14.80
C GLU A 42 -2.97 -13.25 -13.91
N ARG A 43 -2.70 -13.46 -12.64
CA ARG A 43 -2.63 -12.43 -11.61
C ARG A 43 -1.35 -12.63 -10.80
N SER A 44 -0.75 -11.54 -10.35
CA SER A 44 0.41 -11.61 -9.45
C SER A 44 0.00 -12.29 -8.15
N ALA A 45 0.60 -13.45 -7.87
CA ALA A 45 0.43 -14.18 -6.62
C ALA A 45 1.29 -13.55 -5.53
N LEU A 46 0.90 -12.35 -5.09
CA LEU A 46 1.52 -11.69 -3.95
C LEU A 46 0.76 -12.09 -2.68
N ASP A 47 1.46 -12.71 -1.76
CA ASP A 47 0.95 -13.00 -0.42
C ASP A 47 1.28 -11.84 0.52
N HIS A 48 0.48 -11.69 1.57
CA HIS A 48 0.82 -10.74 2.63
C HIS A 48 1.90 -11.31 3.56
N PRO A 49 2.82 -10.47 4.05
CA PRO A 49 3.81 -10.91 5.03
C PRO A 49 3.13 -11.33 6.34
N ARG A 50 3.77 -12.27 7.06
CA ARG A 50 3.43 -12.52 8.46
C ARG A 50 3.85 -11.35 9.32
N VAL A 51 3.06 -11.03 10.33
CA VAL A 51 3.33 -9.92 11.25
C VAL A 51 4.02 -10.43 12.50
N ILE A 52 5.24 -9.98 12.77
CA ILE A 52 5.98 -10.20 14.01
C ILE A 52 5.55 -9.15 15.03
N LYS A 53 4.86 -9.56 16.08
CA LYS A 53 4.44 -8.71 17.21
C LYS A 53 5.63 -8.32 18.08
N SER A 54 5.45 -7.31 18.93
CA SER A 54 6.49 -6.81 19.85
C SER A 54 6.96 -7.84 20.88
N ASP A 55 6.15 -8.86 21.16
CA ASP A 55 6.48 -10.01 22.01
C ASP A 55 7.11 -11.18 21.22
N GLY A 56 7.42 -10.98 19.93
CA GLY A 56 7.99 -11.98 19.03
C GLY A 56 6.99 -12.96 18.43
N ARG A 57 5.69 -12.90 18.80
CA ARG A 57 4.68 -13.79 18.21
C ARG A 57 4.44 -13.45 16.74
N ARG A 58 4.21 -14.47 15.93
CA ARG A 58 3.89 -14.34 14.51
C ARG A 58 2.40 -14.49 14.29
N GLU A 59 1.77 -13.49 13.70
CA GLU A 59 0.36 -13.49 13.33
C GLU A 59 0.22 -13.38 11.81
N LEU A 60 -0.88 -13.87 11.25
CA LEU A 60 -1.22 -13.59 9.85
C LEU A 60 -1.60 -12.11 9.70
N TRP A 61 -1.34 -11.55 8.52
CA TRP A 61 -1.84 -10.23 8.17
C TRP A 61 -3.36 -10.18 8.34
N ASN A 62 -3.85 -9.14 9.01
CA ASN A 62 -5.27 -8.93 9.26
C ASN A 62 -5.63 -7.47 8.97
N GLU A 63 -6.19 -7.24 7.80
CA GLU A 63 -6.61 -5.91 7.34
C GLU A 63 -7.68 -5.31 8.27
N GLU A 64 -8.61 -6.12 8.78
CA GLU A 64 -9.66 -5.66 9.69
C GLU A 64 -9.07 -5.11 11.00
N LYS A 65 -8.00 -5.73 11.49
CA LYS A 65 -7.25 -5.26 12.67
C LYS A 65 -6.55 -3.92 12.40
N LEU A 66 -6.00 -3.74 11.19
CA LEU A 66 -5.42 -2.47 10.75
C LEU A 66 -6.49 -1.37 10.67
N ARG A 67 -7.60 -1.64 9.99
CA ARG A 67 -8.74 -0.72 9.84
C ARG A 67 -9.26 -0.26 11.19
N ARG A 68 -9.53 -1.18 12.13
CA ARG A 68 -9.98 -0.82 13.49
C ARG A 68 -8.97 0.04 14.24
N GLY A 69 -7.66 -0.19 14.06
CA GLY A 69 -6.63 0.64 14.67
C GLY A 69 -6.66 2.08 14.17
N ILE A 70 -6.81 2.26 12.85
CA ILE A 70 -6.90 3.58 12.19
C ILE A 70 -8.20 4.29 12.60
N MET A 71 -9.35 3.60 12.53
CA MET A 71 -10.65 4.18 12.92
C MET A 71 -10.67 4.66 14.37
N ARG A 72 -10.05 3.94 15.30
CA ARG A 72 -9.94 4.36 16.70
C ARG A 72 -9.15 5.66 16.86
N ALA A 73 -8.07 5.84 16.10
CA ALA A 73 -7.31 7.09 16.12
C ALA A 73 -8.13 8.27 15.57
N LEU A 74 -8.91 8.02 14.52
CA LEU A 74 -9.75 8.99 13.82
C LEU A 74 -11.13 9.22 14.45
N GLU A 75 -11.40 8.66 15.63
CA GLU A 75 -12.71 8.80 16.27
C GLU A 75 -13.07 10.28 16.52
N LYS A 76 -14.24 10.70 16.04
CA LYS A 76 -14.75 12.09 16.09
C LYS A 76 -13.86 13.11 15.36
N ARG A 77 -13.07 12.67 14.37
CA ARG A 77 -12.32 13.56 13.48
C ARG A 77 -13.08 13.77 12.16
N PRO A 78 -12.93 14.94 11.51
CA PRO A 78 -13.62 15.25 10.27
C PRO A 78 -12.92 14.61 9.05
N VAL A 79 -12.76 13.29 9.05
CA VAL A 79 -12.12 12.53 7.96
C VAL A 79 -13.17 11.62 7.31
N GLY A 80 -13.23 11.64 5.98
CA GLY A 80 -14.21 10.86 5.22
C GLY A 80 -13.94 9.36 5.29
N VAL A 81 -15.00 8.55 5.25
CA VAL A 81 -14.86 7.07 5.22
C VAL A 81 -14.04 6.63 4.01
N ASP A 82 -14.21 7.28 2.86
CA ASP A 82 -13.47 6.98 1.63
C ASP A 82 -11.96 7.21 1.79
N GLU A 83 -11.55 8.25 2.53
CA GLU A 83 -10.13 8.54 2.81
C GLU A 83 -9.52 7.47 3.73
N ILE A 84 -10.30 6.99 4.70
CA ILE A 84 -9.91 5.90 5.60
C ILE A 84 -9.69 4.61 4.81
N GLU A 85 -10.65 4.23 3.97
CA GLU A 85 -10.53 3.02 3.14
C GLU A 85 -9.39 3.14 2.12
N ALA A 86 -9.20 4.31 1.51
CA ALA A 86 -8.06 4.56 0.62
C ALA A 86 -6.71 4.40 1.36
N THR A 87 -6.65 4.84 2.62
CA THR A 87 -5.44 4.69 3.45
C THR A 87 -5.18 3.24 3.82
N VAL A 88 -6.21 2.51 4.26
CA VAL A 88 -6.12 1.08 4.56
C VAL A 88 -5.65 0.30 3.33
N LEU A 89 -6.24 0.59 2.16
CA LEU A 89 -5.88 -0.03 0.89
C LEU A 89 -4.43 0.28 0.51
N SER A 90 -4.01 1.53 0.65
CA SER A 90 -2.64 1.96 0.35
C SER A 90 -1.61 1.23 1.21
N ILE A 91 -1.83 1.16 2.53
CA ILE A 91 -0.95 0.45 3.46
C ILE A 91 -0.92 -1.05 3.12
N THR A 92 -2.09 -1.64 2.88
CA THR A 92 -2.22 -3.06 2.53
C THR A 92 -1.47 -3.39 1.24
N ARG A 93 -1.58 -2.52 0.23
CA ARG A 93 -0.87 -2.65 -1.04
C ARG A 93 0.64 -2.51 -0.85
N LEU A 94 1.10 -1.53 -0.07
CA LEU A 94 2.52 -1.35 0.25
C LEU A 94 3.11 -2.61 0.88
N GLN A 95 2.42 -3.20 1.87
CA GLN A 95 2.92 -4.42 2.51
C GLN A 95 2.90 -5.62 1.58
N LYS A 96 1.91 -5.72 0.70
CA LYS A 96 1.83 -6.78 -0.31
C LYS A 96 2.94 -6.66 -1.36
N LEU A 97 3.28 -5.43 -1.76
CA LEU A 97 4.33 -5.14 -2.74
C LEU A 97 5.75 -5.22 -2.17
N SER A 98 5.91 -5.18 -0.84
CA SER A 98 7.22 -5.31 -0.20
C SER A 98 7.93 -6.63 -0.55
N GLY A 99 7.18 -7.69 -0.86
CA GLY A 99 7.71 -9.02 -1.16
C GLY A 99 8.33 -9.74 0.05
N GLU A 100 8.27 -9.11 1.23
CA GLU A 100 8.82 -9.67 2.45
C GLU A 100 7.97 -10.84 2.95
N ARG A 101 8.63 -11.83 3.56
CA ARG A 101 7.91 -12.97 4.19
C ARG A 101 7.39 -12.62 5.57
N GLU A 102 8.12 -11.79 6.31
CA GLU A 102 7.77 -11.36 7.65
C GLU A 102 8.03 -9.85 7.81
N ILE A 103 7.14 -9.17 8.54
CA ILE A 103 7.24 -7.75 8.84
C ILE A 103 7.02 -7.50 10.33
N SER A 104 7.80 -6.60 10.92
CA SER A 104 7.56 -6.21 12.32
C SER A 104 6.30 -5.35 12.44
N SER A 105 5.53 -5.56 13.51
CA SER A 105 4.39 -4.69 13.80
C SER A 105 4.79 -3.26 14.09
N SER A 106 6.07 -3.05 14.42
CA SER A 106 6.65 -1.73 14.59
C SER A 106 6.73 -0.97 13.26
N LEU A 107 7.20 -1.65 12.20
CA LEU A 107 7.26 -1.03 10.88
C LEU A 107 5.85 -0.69 10.36
N ILE A 108 4.87 -1.58 10.56
CA ILE A 108 3.46 -1.30 10.22
C ILE A 108 2.96 -0.07 10.98
N GLY A 109 3.26 0.03 12.28
CA GLY A 109 2.87 1.17 13.11
C GLY A 109 3.45 2.49 12.60
N GLN A 110 4.72 2.49 12.18
CA GLN A 110 5.34 3.68 11.58
C GLN A 110 4.65 4.09 10.27
N VAL A 111 4.36 3.14 9.38
CA VAL A 111 3.65 3.43 8.13
C VAL A 111 2.25 4.00 8.39
N VAL A 112 1.56 3.51 9.43
CA VAL A 112 0.26 4.07 9.85
C VAL A 112 0.42 5.48 10.40
N MET A 113 1.44 5.73 11.22
CA MET A 113 1.74 7.06 11.75
C MET A 113 1.98 8.05 10.61
N ASP A 114 2.82 7.71 9.64
CA ASP A 114 3.12 8.57 8.49
C ASP A 114 1.87 8.88 7.64
N ALA A 115 0.94 7.92 7.53
CA ALA A 115 -0.33 8.13 6.86
C ALA A 115 -1.27 9.03 7.67
N LEU A 116 -1.40 8.79 8.98
CA LEU A 116 -2.23 9.59 9.88
C LEU A 116 -1.72 11.03 9.99
N GLN A 117 -0.41 11.24 9.98
CA GLN A 117 0.18 12.58 9.99
C GLN A 117 -0.31 13.44 8.83
N LYS A 118 -0.57 12.83 7.67
CA LYS A 118 -1.09 13.52 6.47
C LYS A 118 -2.60 13.73 6.50
N LEU A 119 -3.33 12.87 7.22
CA LEU A 119 -4.78 12.94 7.33
C LEU A 119 -5.23 13.89 8.44
N ASP A 120 -4.69 13.72 9.65
CA ASP A 120 -5.10 14.45 10.84
C ASP A 120 -4.03 14.36 11.95
N GLU A 121 -3.52 15.52 12.37
CA GLU A 121 -2.48 15.62 13.40
C GLU A 121 -2.95 15.05 14.76
N VAL A 122 -4.21 15.25 15.13
CA VAL A 122 -4.74 14.74 16.41
C VAL A 122 -4.82 13.20 16.39
N ALA A 123 -5.21 12.62 15.26
CA ALA A 123 -5.22 11.17 15.07
C ALA A 123 -3.80 10.59 15.09
N TYR A 124 -2.82 11.26 14.48
CA TYR A 124 -1.40 10.89 14.61
C TYR A 124 -1.00 10.82 16.08
N VAL A 125 -1.26 11.87 16.84
CA VAL A 125 -0.88 11.98 18.26
C VAL A 125 -1.54 10.86 19.07
N ARG A 126 -2.85 10.62 18.89
CA ARG A 126 -3.57 9.52 19.57
C ARG A 126 -3.00 8.15 19.24
N TYR A 127 -2.69 7.90 17.97
CA TYR A 127 -2.10 6.64 17.56
C TYR A 127 -0.70 6.47 18.13
N ALA A 128 0.11 7.54 18.12
CA ALA A 128 1.44 7.57 18.71
C ALA A 128 1.41 7.26 20.21
N SER A 129 0.41 7.75 20.95
CA SER A 129 0.26 7.45 22.38
C SER A 129 0.12 5.96 22.68
N VAL A 130 -0.63 5.23 21.86
CA VAL A 130 -0.80 3.78 22.03
C VAL A 130 0.43 3.02 21.57
N TYR A 131 1.03 3.48 20.47
CA TYR A 131 2.14 2.78 19.82
C TYR A 131 3.47 2.94 20.55
N ARG A 132 3.83 4.18 20.95
CA ARG A 132 5.09 4.48 21.64
C ARG A 132 5.04 4.30 23.15
N ARG A 133 3.83 4.14 23.73
CA ARG A 133 3.62 3.94 25.17
C ARG A 133 4.42 4.96 26.00
N PHE A 134 4.15 6.25 25.79
CA PHE A 134 4.86 7.30 26.53
C PHE A 134 4.80 7.04 28.03
N GLU A 135 5.97 7.06 28.68
CA GLU A 135 6.10 6.80 30.11
C GLU A 135 5.57 7.97 30.95
N ASP A 136 5.68 9.19 30.43
CA ASP A 136 5.26 10.43 31.09
C ASP A 136 4.70 11.48 30.11
N ALA A 137 4.15 12.56 30.68
CA ALA A 137 3.57 13.66 29.92
C ALA A 137 4.64 14.49 29.16
N SER A 138 5.88 14.54 29.64
CA SER A 138 6.98 15.23 28.94
C SER A 138 7.33 14.55 27.62
N ALA A 139 7.42 13.23 27.58
CA ALA A 139 7.69 12.46 26.38
C ALA A 139 6.58 12.65 25.31
N PHE A 140 5.36 12.94 25.75
CA PHE A 140 4.27 13.31 24.87
C PHE A 140 4.45 14.72 24.30
N THR A 141 4.78 15.71 25.15
CA THR A 141 5.08 17.08 24.71
C THR A 141 6.23 17.12 23.72
N ASP A 142 7.31 16.37 23.97
CA ASP A 142 8.46 16.27 23.06
C ASP A 142 8.08 15.76 21.66
N GLU A 143 7.14 14.81 21.59
CA GLU A 143 6.65 14.28 20.32
C GLU A 143 5.76 15.29 19.59
N VAL A 144 4.91 16.03 20.32
CA VAL A 144 4.12 17.14 19.75
C VAL A 144 5.04 18.22 19.21
N ASP A 145 6.07 18.62 19.96
CA ASP A 145 7.07 19.59 19.52
C ASP A 145 7.83 19.12 18.28
N ARG A 146 8.13 17.82 18.20
CA ARG A 146 8.76 17.22 17.01
C ARG A 146 7.84 17.28 15.81
N LEU A 147 6.55 17.00 16.00
CA LEU A 147 5.54 17.10 14.95
C LEU A 147 5.47 18.54 14.41
N GLU A 148 5.42 19.53 15.28
CA GLU A 148 5.42 20.95 14.91
C GLU A 148 6.69 21.36 14.15
N ARG A 149 7.87 20.91 14.60
CA ARG A 149 9.15 21.17 13.91
C ARG A 149 9.25 20.53 12.54
N SER A 150 8.68 19.33 12.37
CA SER A 150 8.65 18.62 11.08
C SER A 150 7.82 19.37 10.03
N ARG A 151 6.78 20.09 10.46
CA ARG A 151 6.01 21.01 9.59
C ARG A 151 6.83 22.19 9.11
N GLN A 152 7.64 22.78 9.99
CA GLN A 152 8.43 23.97 9.67
C GLN A 152 9.59 23.68 8.68
N HIS A 153 9.99 22.42 8.54
CA HIS A 153 11.08 21.97 7.67
C HIS A 153 10.62 21.13 6.48
N ALA A 154 9.32 21.07 6.18
CA ALA A 154 8.86 20.46 4.93
C ALA A 154 9.48 21.24 3.76
N PRO A 155 10.32 20.61 2.91
CA PRO A 155 11.01 21.35 1.87
C PRO A 155 9.97 21.97 0.95
N GLU A 156 10.10 23.27 0.73
CA GLU A 156 9.35 24.05 -0.25
C GLU A 156 9.74 23.56 -1.66
N VAL A 157 9.30 22.35 -2.05
CA VAL A 157 9.59 21.76 -3.37
C VAL A 157 8.83 22.47 -4.51
N ALA A 158 8.17 23.59 -4.23
CA ALA A 158 7.41 24.37 -5.19
C ALA A 158 8.23 25.41 -5.97
N GLN A 159 9.50 25.67 -5.62
CA GLN A 159 10.32 26.68 -6.30
C GLN A 159 11.30 26.16 -7.37
N LEU A 160 11.37 24.84 -7.64
CA LEU A 160 12.21 24.32 -8.74
C LEU A 160 11.53 24.31 -10.12
N SER A 161 10.27 24.73 -10.23
CA SER A 161 9.55 24.75 -11.52
C SER A 161 9.68 26.07 -12.29
N LEU A 162 10.41 27.07 -11.79
CA LEU A 162 10.46 28.43 -12.37
C LEU A 162 11.75 28.76 -13.13
N LEU A 163 12.64 27.80 -13.38
CA LEU A 163 13.90 28.01 -14.14
C LEU A 163 14.04 27.14 -15.40
N ALA A 164 12.98 26.47 -15.86
CA ALA A 164 12.92 25.89 -17.19
C ALA A 164 11.74 26.54 -17.90
N ASP A 165 11.99 27.60 -18.67
CA ASP A 165 12.07 27.57 -20.14
C ASP A 165 12.32 29.01 -20.64
N PRO A 166 12.55 29.32 -21.94
CA PRO A 166 13.05 28.53 -23.09
C PRO A 166 14.04 29.34 -23.96
N GLU A 167 15.22 28.82 -24.35
CA GLU A 167 15.90 29.35 -25.56
C GLU A 167 17.03 28.44 -26.05
N MET A 168 16.78 27.70 -27.13
CA MET A 168 17.82 27.30 -28.07
C MET A 168 17.19 27.00 -29.43
N ALA A 169 17.02 28.05 -30.22
CA ALA A 169 16.76 27.92 -31.66
C ALA A 169 17.95 27.23 -32.35
N PRO A 170 17.75 26.25 -33.23
CA PRO A 170 18.82 25.80 -34.10
C PRO A 170 18.94 26.77 -35.28
N LYS A 171 20.09 27.43 -35.39
CA LYS A 171 20.53 28.07 -36.64
C LYS A 171 20.71 26.98 -37.71
N LYS A 172 20.03 27.11 -38.84
CA LYS A 172 20.49 26.69 -40.16
C LYS A 172 19.84 27.56 -41.24
#